data_AF-C0BCH6-F1
#
_entry.id   AF-C0BCH6-F1
#
_cell.length_a   1.000
_cell.length_b   1.000
_cell.length_c   1.000
_cell.angle_alpha   90.00
_cell.angle_beta   90.00
_cell.angle_gamma   90.00
#
_symmetry.space_group_name_H-M   'P 1'
#
loop_
_entity.id
_entity.type
_entity.pdbx_description
1 polymer ?
#
loop_
_entity_poly.entity_id
_entity_poly.type
_entity_poly.pdbx_seq_one_letter_code
_entity_poly.pdbx_strand_id
1 'polypeptide(L)'
;MRIGIMGGTFDPIHNGHLMLGEYAYQQFHLDEVWYMPNGNPPHKSNPEIRKDLQDRAEMTRLAIEEIPYFRLCTYEIDRKETSYSYQTMEYFKETYPQDEFLFYHRCGFSFQSGNLEMSGKTSENSGHPGSISR
;
A
#
# COMPACT_ATOMS: atom_id res chain seq x y z
N MET A 1 4.46 14.79 -7.48
CA MET A 1 4.99 14.29 -6.20
C MET A 1 5.15 12.78 -6.28
N ARG A 2 6.04 12.19 -5.48
CA ARG A 2 6.23 10.74 -5.35
C ARG A 2 5.64 10.29 -4.03
N ILE A 3 4.58 9.52 -4.09
CA ILE A 3 3.73 9.20 -2.94
C ILE A 3 3.77 7.69 -2.69
N GLY A 4 4.11 7.30 -1.47
CA GLY A 4 4.00 5.91 -1.03
C GLY A 4 2.66 5.66 -0.37
N ILE A 5 1.90 4.67 -0.81
CA ILE A 5 0.66 4.23 -0.16
C ILE A 5 0.96 2.96 0.62
N MET A 6 0.87 3.04 1.94
CA MET A 6 0.93 1.92 2.85
C MET A 6 -0.48 1.44 3.17
N GLY A 7 -0.90 0.37 2.47
CA GLY A 7 -2.18 -0.28 2.73
C GLY A 7 -2.08 -1.26 3.90
N GLY A 8 -3.07 -1.26 4.80
CA GLY A 8 -3.12 -2.22 5.91
C GLY A 8 -4.39 -2.10 6.75
N THR A 9 -4.67 -3.12 7.56
CA THR A 9 -5.85 -3.09 8.47
C THR A 9 -5.66 -2.10 9.62
N PHE A 10 -4.43 -1.91 10.08
CA PHE A 10 -4.04 -1.05 11.21
C PHE A 10 -4.89 -1.28 12.48
N ASP A 11 -4.93 -2.53 12.93
CA ASP A 11 -5.74 -2.99 14.06
C ASP A 11 -4.88 -3.52 15.22
N PRO A 12 -4.30 -2.66 16.08
CA PRO A 12 -4.11 -1.22 15.89
C PRO A 12 -2.83 -0.89 15.08
N ILE A 13 -2.67 0.37 14.70
CA ILE A 13 -1.37 0.88 14.24
C ILE A 13 -0.32 0.74 15.36
N HIS A 14 0.94 0.54 15.00
CA HIS A 14 2.04 0.31 15.95
C HIS A 14 3.38 0.76 15.35
N ASN A 15 4.44 0.86 16.16
CA ASN A 15 5.76 1.38 15.72
C ASN A 15 6.34 0.69 14.50
N GLY A 16 6.13 -0.63 14.32
CA GLY A 16 6.56 -1.33 13.11
C GLY A 16 5.97 -0.77 11.81
N HIS A 17 4.74 -0.23 11.84
CA HIS A 17 4.13 0.42 10.68
C HIS A 17 4.74 1.81 10.44
N LEU A 18 5.04 2.56 11.50
CA LEU A 18 5.69 3.86 11.42
C LEU A 18 7.11 3.73 10.86
N MET A 19 7.88 2.77 11.37
CA MET A 19 9.22 2.46 10.88
C MET A 19 9.22 2.04 9.41
N LEU A 20 8.21 1.29 8.95
CA LEU A 20 8.12 0.91 7.54
C LEU A 20 7.79 2.10 6.64
N GLY A 21 6.90 3.01 7.08
CA GLY A 21 6.63 4.25 6.37
C GLY A 21 7.87 5.14 6.28
N GLU A 22 8.59 5.29 7.38
CA GLU A 22 9.84 6.05 7.42
C GLU A 22 10.89 5.45 6.47
N TYR A 23 11.05 4.13 6.51
CA TYR A 23 11.97 3.44 5.62
C TYR A 23 11.59 3.64 4.16
N ALA A 24 10.31 3.51 3.81
CA ALA A 24 9.85 3.74 2.44
C ALA A 24 10.08 5.18 2.00
N TYR A 25 9.76 6.15 2.86
CA TYR A 25 9.99 7.58 2.63
C TYR A 25 11.44 7.85 2.22
N GLN A 26 12.39 7.36 3.04
CA GLN A 26 13.82 7.56 2.81
C GLN A 26 14.36 6.78 1.61
N GLN A 27 14.06 5.48 1.50
CA GLN A 27 14.66 4.63 0.48
C GLN A 27 14.17 4.96 -0.94
N PHE A 28 12.88 5.28 -1.08
CA PHE A 28 12.30 5.57 -2.38
C PHE A 28 12.30 7.06 -2.71
N HIS A 29 12.83 7.92 -1.84
CA HIS A 29 12.84 9.37 -2.01
C HIS A 29 11.42 9.90 -2.29
N LEU A 30 10.50 9.54 -1.38
CA LEU A 30 9.10 9.96 -1.48
C LEU A 30 8.94 11.39 -0.95
N ASP A 31 7.98 12.11 -1.50
CA ASP A 31 7.53 13.39 -0.93
C ASP A 31 6.58 13.15 0.25
N GLU A 32 5.75 12.10 0.18
CA GLU A 32 4.77 11.76 1.22
C GLU A 32 4.55 10.24 1.33
N VAL A 33 4.12 9.81 2.53
CA VAL A 33 3.63 8.46 2.80
C VAL A 33 2.20 8.51 3.32
N TRP A 34 1.31 7.87 2.58
CA TRP A 34 -0.11 7.79 2.87
C TRP A 34 -0.43 6.46 3.53
N TYR A 35 -0.88 6.52 4.78
CA TYR A 35 -1.43 5.38 5.50
C TYR A 35 -2.90 5.22 5.12
N MET A 36 -3.23 4.10 4.48
CA MET A 36 -4.58 3.84 3.98
C MET A 36 -5.18 2.63 4.70
N PRO A 37 -5.98 2.83 5.75
CA PRO A 37 -6.65 1.72 6.42
C PRO A 37 -7.64 1.04 5.48
N ASN A 38 -7.57 -0.29 5.40
CA ASN A 38 -8.41 -1.06 4.50
C ASN A 38 -9.89 -0.94 4.88
N GLY A 39 -10.73 -0.76 3.86
CA GLY A 39 -12.19 -0.87 3.99
C GLY A 39 -12.65 -2.29 4.32
N ASN A 40 -13.84 -2.44 4.92
CA ASN A 40 -14.42 -3.75 5.19
C ASN A 40 -15.27 -4.27 4.02
N PRO A 41 -15.36 -5.60 3.83
CA PRO A 41 -16.15 -6.20 2.76
C PRO A 41 -17.67 -5.88 2.90
N PRO A 42 -18.38 -5.71 1.77
CA PRO A 42 -19.74 -5.18 1.67
C PRO A 42 -20.80 -6.04 2.35
N HIS A 43 -20.50 -7.30 2.69
CA HIS A 43 -21.43 -8.21 3.36
C HIS A 43 -21.53 -7.98 4.88
N LYS A 44 -20.80 -7.01 5.43
CA LYS A 44 -20.74 -6.73 6.86
C LYS A 44 -21.27 -5.31 7.20
N SER A 45 -22.54 -5.06 6.85
CA SER A 45 -23.28 -3.82 7.15
C SER A 45 -23.67 -3.66 8.63
N ASN A 46 -22.79 -4.07 9.56
CA ASN A 46 -23.04 -3.96 11.00
C ASN A 46 -22.50 -2.59 11.51
N PRO A 47 -23.31 -1.77 12.20
CA PRO A 47 -22.86 -0.52 12.81
C PRO A 47 -21.58 -0.65 13.65
N GLU A 48 -21.41 -1.75 14.38
CA GLU A 48 -20.21 -2.00 15.21
C GLU A 48 -18.93 -2.08 14.37
N ILE A 49 -19.03 -2.61 13.15
CA ILE A 49 -17.90 -2.75 12.22
C ILE A 49 -17.53 -1.41 11.59
N ARG A 50 -18.49 -0.51 11.40
CA ARG A 50 -18.20 0.86 10.94
C ARG A 50 -17.55 1.68 12.05
N LYS A 51 -17.99 1.49 13.30
CA LYS A 51 -17.35 2.12 14.46
C LYS A 51 -15.90 1.67 14.59
N ASP A 52 -15.65 0.36 14.50
CA ASP A 52 -14.30 -0.21 14.48
C ASP A 52 -13.39 0.38 13.38
N LEU A 53 -13.90 0.56 12.16
CA LEU A 53 -13.14 1.20 11.07
C LEU A 53 -12.75 2.64 11.39
N GLN A 54 -13.68 3.42 11.96
CA GLN A 54 -13.42 4.81 12.34
C GLN A 54 -12.42 4.88 13.49
N ASP A 55 -12.54 3.99 14.47
CA ASP A 55 -11.57 3.90 15.57
C ASP A 55 -10.16 3.57 15.05
N ARG A 56 -10.03 2.66 14.08
CA ARG A 56 -8.75 2.34 13.42
C ARG A 56 -8.18 3.51 12.61
N ALA A 57 -9.03 4.25 11.91
CA ALA A 57 -8.61 5.46 11.19
C ALA A 57 -8.13 6.54 12.15
N GLU A 58 -8.83 6.75 13.26
CA GLU A 58 -8.48 7.76 14.26
C GLU A 58 -7.19 7.39 15.00
N MET A 59 -7.03 6.12 15.39
CA MET A 59 -5.76 5.63 15.95
C MET A 59 -4.60 5.83 14.96
N THR A 60 -4.84 5.59 13.66
CA THR A 60 -3.85 5.85 12.60
C THR A 60 -3.52 7.34 12.50
N ARG A 61 -4.53 8.21 12.51
CA ARG A 61 -4.38 9.68 12.48
C ARG A 61 -3.50 10.15 13.62
N LEU A 62 -3.82 9.74 14.85
CA LEU A 62 -3.08 10.10 16.06
C LEU A 62 -1.64 9.59 16.02
N ALA A 63 -1.40 8.39 15.50
CA ALA A 63 -0.05 7.82 15.43
C ALA A 63 0.87 8.51 14.42
N ILE A 64 0.32 9.27 13.46
CA ILE A 64 1.09 9.91 12.39
C ILE A 64 1.07 11.44 12.45
N GLU A 65 0.29 12.05 13.35
CA GLU A 65 0.00 13.50 13.31
C GLU A 65 1.22 14.40 13.50
N GLU A 66 2.24 13.92 14.21
CA GLU A 66 3.48 14.67 14.46
C GLU A 66 4.52 14.53 13.33
N ILE A 67 4.25 13.68 12.33
CA ILE A 67 5.20 13.38 11.24
C ILE A 67 4.74 14.08 9.95
N PRO A 68 5.43 15.14 9.49
CA PRO A 68 4.90 16.07 8.48
C PRO A 68 4.73 15.47 7.09
N TYR A 69 5.47 14.40 6.76
CA TYR A 69 5.38 13.69 5.49
C TYR A 69 4.45 12.47 5.56
N PHE A 70 3.82 12.20 6.71
CA PHE A 70 2.81 11.16 6.82
C PHE A 70 1.40 11.76 6.67
N ARG A 71 0.54 11.04 5.94
CA ARG A 71 -0.86 11.41 5.77
C ARG A 71 -1.79 10.24 5.94
N LEU A 72 -2.98 10.51 6.46
CA LEU A 72 -4.07 9.54 6.49
C LEU A 72 -4.83 9.59 5.15
N CYS A 73 -5.06 8.43 4.56
CA CYS A 73 -5.91 8.27 3.38
C CYS A 73 -7.13 7.41 3.74
N THR A 74 -8.33 8.00 3.75
CA THR A 74 -9.58 7.29 4.11
C THR A 74 -10.29 6.67 2.90
N TYR A 75 -9.65 6.68 1.73
CA TYR A 75 -10.28 6.30 0.46
C TYR A 75 -11.02 4.96 0.51
N GLU A 76 -10.38 3.89 1.02
CA GLU A 76 -11.04 2.58 1.11
C GLU A 76 -12.09 2.50 2.21
N ILE A 77 -11.99 3.32 3.25
CA ILE A 77 -12.98 3.39 4.36
C ILE A 77 -14.28 4.04 3.87
N ASP A 78 -14.15 5.05 3.02
CA ASP A 78 -15.28 5.84 2.51
C ASP A 78 -16.03 5.10 1.39
N ARG A 79 -15.41 4.09 0.78
CA ARG A 79 -16.05 3.24 -0.23
C ARG A 79 -17.02 2.23 0.40
N LYS A 80 -18.19 2.08 -0.24
CA LYS A 80 -19.22 1.11 0.16
C LYS A 80 -18.93 -0.31 -0.35
N GLU A 81 -18.10 -0.43 -1.38
CA GLU A 81 -17.80 -1.69 -2.05
C GLU A 81 -16.40 -2.20 -1.66
N THR A 82 -16.18 -3.51 -1.82
CA THR A 82 -14.83 -4.09 -1.68
C THR A 82 -13.87 -3.31 -2.57
N SER A 83 -12.80 -2.78 -1.97
CA SER A 83 -11.74 -2.13 -2.71
C SER A 83 -10.65 -3.16 -3.03
N TYR A 84 -10.32 -3.29 -4.31
CA TYR A 84 -9.15 -4.05 -4.75
C TYR A 84 -7.99 -3.08 -5.00
N SER A 85 -6.78 -3.45 -4.59
CA SER A 85 -5.60 -2.56 -4.70
C SER A 85 -5.39 -2.02 -6.12
N TYR A 86 -5.70 -2.79 -7.17
CA TYR A 86 -5.59 -2.31 -8.55
C TYR A 86 -6.57 -1.16 -8.86
N GLN A 87 -7.81 -1.24 -8.38
CA GLN A 87 -8.83 -0.19 -8.56
C GLN A 87 -8.45 1.06 -7.78
N THR A 88 -7.90 0.88 -6.58
CA THR A 88 -7.40 1.98 -5.76
C THR A 88 -6.27 2.71 -6.50
N MET A 89 -5.36 1.98 -7.15
CA MET A 89 -4.27 2.58 -7.92
C MET A 89 -4.74 3.24 -9.22
N GLU A 90 -5.71 2.67 -9.94
CA GLU A 90 -6.33 3.33 -11.10
C GLU A 90 -6.97 4.66 -10.70
N TYR A 91 -7.74 4.67 -9.61
CA TYR A 91 -8.35 5.89 -9.08
C TYR A 91 -7.32 6.98 -8.77
N PHE A 92 -6.21 6.64 -8.11
CA PHE A 92 -5.19 7.63 -7.78
C PHE A 92 -4.46 8.15 -9.02
N LYS A 93 -4.19 7.29 -10.00
CA LYS A 93 -3.60 7.72 -11.28
C LYS A 93 -4.50 8.66 -12.06
N GLU A 94 -5.81 8.43 -12.05
CA GLU A 94 -6.79 9.31 -12.71
C GLU A 94 -6.98 10.62 -11.96
N THR A 95 -7.03 10.57 -10.63
CA THR A 95 -7.28 11.75 -9.77
C THR A 95 -6.06 12.66 -9.68
N TYR A 96 -4.85 12.08 -9.70
CA TYR A 96 -3.59 12.79 -9.55
C TYR A 96 -2.63 12.44 -10.71
N PRO A 97 -2.92 12.90 -11.94
CA PRO A 97 -2.17 12.47 -13.14
C PRO A 97 -0.73 12.99 -13.21
N GLN A 98 -0.34 13.90 -12.31
CA GLN A 98 1.01 14.46 -12.22
C GLN A 98 1.84 13.84 -11.08
N ASP A 99 1.23 12.94 -10.31
CA ASP A 99 1.87 12.29 -9.16
C ASP A 99 2.21 10.83 -9.48
N GLU A 100 3.32 10.34 -8.92
CA GLU A 100 3.75 8.95 -8.98
C GLU A 100 3.35 8.24 -7.70
N PHE A 101 2.69 7.08 -7.81
CA PHE A 101 2.27 6.29 -6.65
C PHE A 101 3.02 4.95 -6.56
N LEU A 102 3.54 4.67 -5.37
CA LEU A 102 4.10 3.37 -5.00
C LEU A 102 3.17 2.71 -3.98
N PHE A 103 2.72 1.49 -4.24
CA PHE A 103 1.82 0.78 -3.32
C PHE A 103 2.54 -0.38 -2.63
N TYR A 104 2.44 -0.46 -1.30
CA TYR A 104 3.07 -1.54 -0.53
C TYR A 104 2.25 -1.96 0.69
N HIS A 105 2.42 -3.24 1.04
CA HIS A 105 1.83 -3.85 2.22
C HIS A 105 2.94 -4.40 3.12
N ARG A 106 2.59 -4.71 4.38
CA ARG A 106 3.51 -5.31 5.37
C ARG A 106 4.24 -6.57 4.89
N CYS A 107 3.74 -7.27 3.86
CA CYS A 107 4.31 -8.51 3.32
C CYS A 107 4.95 -8.38 1.92
N GLY A 108 5.04 -7.20 1.32
CA GLY A 108 5.69 -7.04 0.01
C GLY A 108 5.41 -5.70 -0.67
N PHE A 109 6.34 -5.29 -1.53
CA PHE A 109 6.17 -4.15 -2.44
C PHE A 109 5.47 -4.61 -3.72
N SER A 110 4.47 -3.85 -4.18
CA SER A 110 3.87 -4.04 -5.51
C SER A 110 4.16 -2.79 -6.34
N PHE A 111 5.18 -2.86 -7.19
CA PHE A 111 5.49 -1.81 -8.16
C PHE A 111 4.51 -1.91 -9.33
N GLN A 112 3.80 -0.82 -9.62
CA GLN A 112 3.01 -0.71 -10.85
C GLN A 112 3.37 0.59 -11.59
N SER A 113 4.59 0.62 -12.10
CA SER A 113 5.11 1.69 -12.96
C SER A 113 4.37 1.71 -14.29
N GLY A 114 3.72 2.83 -14.61
CA GLY A 114 3.35 3.14 -15.99
C GLY A 114 4.61 3.53 -16.76
N ASN A 115 4.96 2.73 -17.76
CA ASN A 115 5.96 2.95 -18.81
C ASN A 115 7.27 3.66 -18.44
N LEU A 116 8.31 2.86 -18.21
CA LEU A 116 9.61 3.11 -18.84
C LEU A 116 10.14 1.77 -19.37
N GLU A 117 10.13 1.60 -20.69
CA GLU A 117 10.82 0.51 -21.35
C GLU A 117 12.32 0.65 -21.10
N MET A 118 12.94 -0.38 -20.52
CA MET A 118 14.32 -0.74 -20.84
C MET A 118 14.32 -2.21 -21.24
N SER A 119 14.31 -2.39 -22.56
CA SER A 119 14.62 -3.62 -23.27
C SER A 119 15.95 -4.20 -22.79
N GLY A 120 15.91 -5.47 -22.38
CA GLY A 120 17.06 -6.32 -22.12
C GLY A 120 16.65 -7.78 -22.31
N LYS A 121 16.41 -8.17 -23.57
CA LYS A 121 16.01 -9.51 -23.99
C LYS A 121 17.09 -10.57 -23.68
N THR A 122 16.66 -11.62 -22.99
CA THR A 122 16.84 -13.06 -23.25
C THR A 122 18.24 -13.68 -23.37
N SER A 123 18.46 -14.76 -22.61
CA SER A 123 18.63 -16.09 -23.21
C SER A 123 18.29 -17.21 -22.22
N GLU A 124 17.28 -18.01 -22.56
CA GLU A 124 17.11 -19.39 -22.11
C GLU A 124 18.35 -20.21 -22.51
N ASN A 125 18.76 -21.22 -21.74
CA ASN A 125 18.51 -22.63 -22.08
C ASN A 125 19.19 -23.61 -21.09
N SER A 126 18.44 -24.67 -20.78
CA SER A 126 18.86 -26.08 -20.59
C SER A 126 19.98 -26.48 -19.60
N GLY A 127 19.66 -27.41 -18.69
CA GLY A 127 20.65 -28.39 -18.22
C GLY A 127 20.36 -29.07 -16.88
N HIS A 128 19.54 -30.12 -16.89
CA HIS A 128 19.60 -31.17 -15.87
C HIS A 128 20.94 -31.93 -15.98
N PRO A 129 21.64 -32.19 -14.87
CA PRO A 129 21.93 -33.58 -14.48
C PRO A 129 21.83 -33.71 -12.94
N GLY A 130 21.29 -34.77 -12.36
CA GLY A 130 21.76 -36.14 -12.45
C GLY A 130 21.71 -36.72 -11.03
N SER A 131 21.08 -37.88 -10.90
CA SER A 131 21.01 -38.71 -9.71
C SER A 131 22.39 -39.10 -9.17
N ILE A 132 22.60 -39.05 -7.85
CA ILE A 132 23.50 -39.98 -7.15
C ILE A 132 22.82 -40.45 -5.86
N SER A 133 22.78 -41.77 -5.74
CA SER A 133 22.35 -42.57 -4.62
C SER A 133 23.34 -42.52 -3.45
N ARG A 134 22.81 -42.45 -2.22
CA ARG A 134 23.00 -43.42 -1.12
C ARG A 134 22.23 -42.96 0.11
#